data_AF-A0A0K1ESM2-F1
#
_entry.id   AF-A0A0K1ESM2-F1
#
_cell.length_a   1.000
_cell.length_b   1.000
_cell.length_c   1.000
_cell.angle_alpha   90.00
_cell.angle_beta   90.00
_cell.angle_gamma   90.00
#
_symmetry.space_group_name_H-M   'P 1'
#
loop_
_entity.id
_entity.type
_entity.pdbx_description
1 polymer ?
#
loop_
_entity_poly.entity_id
_entity_poly.type
_entity_poly.pdbx_seq_one_letter_code
_entity_poly.pdbx_strand_id
1 'polypeptide(L)'
;MSERETDKPEQGDVGADEAVKAEKGADAAEQKAEVAEKEAEVAAKEAEAAEQKADAAEEEAAAARAEAEQKAEASPEEAAAAEARAEDAERKADEAIEEELAAKEKAEAARKEAEAAEEDAVAKGKKANAGPGKSAGDDKAGKKKKKSAPPVEEVAAAATPLPAARSVEKHVDDEEARPAAPAIIGAPYGLMGYFTTPADLFHACESLRDAGYVHFDAHTPFPVHGLEKAMGLKASRLPWFVLLGGFTGLSSAIALAWYTQAYDYPLSISGKLPFSYQVFVPIFFELTILFSALTCFVAVWAFGKLPTFSHPTMTHPAFPRATDDAFFISVEARDPKYDAGSTRRLLEKLGALDVQEVAQ
;
A
#
# COMPACT_ATOMS: atom_id res chain seq x y z
N MET A 1 8.63 -21.70 83.53
CA MET A 1 9.11 -20.29 83.53
C MET A 1 10.31 -20.24 82.62
N SER A 2 10.33 -19.56 81.49
CA SER A 2 9.40 -18.58 80.94
C SER A 2 9.69 -18.53 79.44
N GLU A 3 8.61 -18.45 78.67
CA GLU A 3 8.56 -18.04 77.27
C GLU A 3 9.34 -16.74 77.03
N ARG A 4 9.91 -16.60 75.83
CA ARG A 4 9.88 -15.37 75.04
C ARG A 4 10.15 -15.67 73.57
N GLU A 5 9.05 -15.92 72.87
CA GLU A 5 8.88 -15.75 71.44
C GLU A 5 8.47 -14.29 71.15
N THR A 6 8.43 -13.89 69.86
CA THR A 6 8.06 -12.57 69.27
C THR A 6 9.21 -11.55 69.21
N ASP A 7 9.47 -10.82 68.11
CA ASP A 7 8.66 -10.52 66.93
C ASP A 7 9.59 -10.07 65.78
N LYS A 8 9.34 -10.53 64.55
CA LYS A 8 9.96 -10.00 63.32
C LYS A 8 8.80 -9.72 62.36
N PRO A 9 8.67 -8.49 61.83
CA PRO A 9 7.42 -8.07 61.21
C PRO A 9 7.17 -8.83 59.90
N GLU A 10 5.91 -9.26 59.73
CA GLU A 10 5.36 -9.83 58.50
C GLU A 10 5.62 -8.91 57.31
N GLN A 11 6.47 -9.37 56.39
CA GLN A 11 6.42 -8.98 54.98
C GLN A 11 5.69 -10.11 54.24
N GLY A 12 4.37 -10.04 54.21
CA GLY A 12 3.56 -11.13 53.66
C GLY A 12 2.16 -10.70 53.28
N ASP A 13 2.01 -9.62 52.50
CA ASP A 13 0.71 -9.32 51.86
C ASP A 13 0.82 -8.42 50.61
N VAL A 14 1.85 -7.56 50.52
CA VAL A 14 1.97 -6.56 49.44
C VAL A 14 2.07 -7.18 48.04
N GLY A 15 2.69 -8.36 47.89
CA GLY A 15 2.89 -9.01 46.60
C GLY A 15 1.66 -9.75 46.06
N ALA A 16 0.76 -10.20 46.95
CA ALA A 16 -0.49 -10.85 46.54
C ALA A 16 -1.52 -9.80 46.11
N ASP A 17 -1.58 -8.67 46.82
CA ASP A 17 -2.46 -7.55 46.49
C ASP A 17 -2.05 -6.88 45.16
N GLU A 18 -0.74 -6.76 44.88
CA GLU A 18 -0.24 -6.26 43.58
C GLU A 18 -0.56 -7.19 42.41
N ALA A 19 -0.45 -8.51 42.60
CA ALA A 19 -0.75 -9.48 41.55
C ALA A 19 -2.24 -9.50 41.19
N VAL A 20 -3.12 -9.47 42.21
CA VAL A 20 -4.58 -9.39 42.01
C VAL A 20 -4.98 -8.06 41.33
N LYS A 21 -4.30 -6.96 41.68
CA LYS A 21 -4.50 -5.66 41.04
C LYS A 21 -4.03 -5.63 39.59
N ALA A 22 -2.94 -6.32 39.26
CA ALA A 22 -2.44 -6.45 37.89
C ALA A 22 -3.35 -7.31 37.01
N GLU A 23 -3.89 -8.41 37.55
CA GLU A 23 -4.82 -9.31 36.85
C GLU A 23 -6.16 -8.61 36.57
N LYS A 24 -6.72 -7.91 37.57
CA LYS A 24 -7.92 -7.09 37.41
C LYS A 24 -7.73 -5.92 36.43
N GLY A 25 -6.50 -5.39 36.35
CA GLY A 25 -6.13 -4.34 35.40
C GLY A 25 -5.99 -4.84 33.96
N ALA A 26 -5.61 -6.10 33.76
CA ALA A 26 -5.55 -6.73 32.44
C ALA A 26 -6.96 -7.08 31.92
N ASP A 27 -7.82 -7.65 32.77
CA ASP A 27 -9.20 -7.98 32.41
C ASP A 27 -10.01 -6.72 32.02
N ALA A 28 -9.84 -5.62 32.78
CA ALA A 28 -10.46 -4.34 32.44
C ALA A 28 -9.93 -3.72 31.13
N ALA A 29 -8.67 -3.98 30.77
CA ALA A 29 -8.09 -3.48 29.51
C ALA A 29 -8.56 -4.31 28.31
N GLU A 30 -8.69 -5.62 28.47
CA GLU A 30 -9.24 -6.52 27.44
C GLU A 30 -10.72 -6.20 27.15
N GLN A 31 -11.54 -5.99 28.19
CA GLN A 31 -12.92 -5.53 28.02
C GLN A 31 -13.00 -4.17 27.31
N LYS A 32 -12.08 -3.25 27.61
CA LYS A 32 -12.03 -1.94 26.97
C LYS A 32 -11.63 -2.04 25.48
N ALA A 33 -10.71 -2.92 25.14
CA ALA A 33 -10.31 -3.19 23.76
C ALA A 33 -11.48 -3.80 22.95
N GLU A 34 -12.22 -4.76 23.52
CA GLU A 34 -13.39 -5.36 22.87
C GLU A 34 -14.50 -4.33 22.61
N VAL A 35 -14.71 -3.39 23.54
CA VAL A 35 -15.68 -2.29 23.35
C VAL A 35 -15.21 -1.34 22.25
N ALA A 36 -13.94 -0.95 22.25
CA ALA A 36 -13.39 -0.05 21.23
C ALA A 36 -13.39 -0.67 19.82
N GLU A 37 -13.14 -1.99 19.70
CA GLU A 37 -13.24 -2.72 18.43
C GLU A 37 -14.68 -2.71 17.88
N LYS A 38 -15.67 -2.94 18.76
CA LYS A 38 -17.09 -2.85 18.36
C LYS A 38 -17.51 -1.43 17.97
N GLU A 39 -17.01 -0.42 18.66
CA GLU A 39 -17.27 0.99 18.31
C GLU A 39 -16.64 1.35 16.96
N ALA A 40 -15.42 0.86 16.67
CA ALA A 40 -14.79 1.03 15.36
C ALA A 40 -15.54 0.31 14.23
N GLU A 41 -16.06 -0.90 14.48
CA GLU A 41 -16.88 -1.63 13.51
C GLU A 41 -18.19 -0.89 13.19
N VAL A 42 -18.85 -0.34 14.21
CA VAL A 42 -20.07 0.47 14.03
C VAL A 42 -19.76 1.74 13.26
N ALA A 43 -18.68 2.45 13.59
CA ALA A 43 -18.28 3.66 12.88
C ALA A 43 -17.90 3.38 11.40
N ALA A 44 -17.28 2.23 11.11
CA ALA A 44 -16.99 1.82 9.74
C ALA A 44 -18.27 1.55 8.93
N LYS A 45 -19.27 0.89 9.54
CA LYS A 45 -20.60 0.67 8.93
C LYS A 45 -21.34 1.99 8.70
N GLU A 46 -21.22 2.96 9.62
CA GLU A 46 -21.77 4.30 9.43
C GLU A 46 -21.11 5.05 8.28
N ALA A 47 -19.79 4.93 8.11
CA ALA A 47 -19.05 5.54 7.01
C ALA A 47 -19.41 4.92 5.64
N GLU A 48 -19.55 3.59 5.57
CA GLU A 48 -19.99 2.90 4.35
C GLU A 48 -21.42 3.30 3.96
N ALA A 49 -22.32 3.44 4.94
CA ALA A 49 -23.68 3.92 4.70
C ALA A 49 -23.74 5.40 4.28
N ALA A 50 -22.77 6.22 4.70
CA ALA A 50 -22.66 7.61 4.26
C ALA A 50 -22.11 7.72 2.83
N GLU A 51 -21.12 6.91 2.47
CA GLU A 51 -20.59 6.80 1.10
C GLU A 51 -21.68 6.41 0.10
N GLN A 52 -22.47 5.37 0.41
CA GLN A 52 -23.59 4.96 -0.43
C GLN A 52 -24.67 6.06 -0.61
N LYS A 53 -24.84 6.94 0.38
CA LYS A 53 -25.77 8.08 0.28
C LYS A 53 -25.20 9.21 -0.55
N ALA A 54 -23.90 9.49 -0.43
CA ALA A 54 -23.21 10.49 -1.24
C ALA A 54 -23.22 10.09 -2.73
N ASP A 55 -22.89 8.84 -3.03
CA ASP A 55 -22.94 8.29 -4.40
C ASP A 55 -24.35 8.43 -5.01
N ALA A 56 -25.39 8.11 -4.25
CA ALA A 56 -26.78 8.22 -4.70
C ALA A 56 -27.22 9.68 -4.91
N ALA A 57 -26.75 10.61 -4.07
CA ALA A 57 -27.06 12.03 -4.18
C ALA A 57 -26.33 12.68 -5.38
N GLU A 58 -25.09 12.26 -5.66
CA GLU A 58 -24.34 12.70 -6.84
C GLU A 58 -24.99 12.20 -8.14
N GLU A 59 -25.51 10.97 -8.17
CA GLU A 59 -26.28 10.44 -9.29
C GLU A 59 -27.59 11.23 -9.52
N GLU A 60 -28.30 11.57 -8.44
CA GLU A 60 -29.52 12.41 -8.50
C GLU A 60 -29.21 13.82 -9.03
N ALA A 61 -28.11 14.43 -8.57
CA ALA A 61 -27.66 15.74 -9.04
C ALA A 61 -27.27 15.71 -10.53
N ALA A 62 -26.55 14.68 -10.97
CA ALA A 62 -26.20 14.49 -12.38
C ALA A 62 -27.43 14.31 -13.26
N ALA A 63 -28.43 13.54 -12.79
CA ALA A 63 -29.70 13.36 -13.51
C ALA A 63 -30.50 14.68 -13.59
N ALA A 64 -30.57 15.45 -12.51
CA ALA A 64 -31.25 16.74 -12.47
C ALA A 64 -30.59 17.77 -13.39
N ARG A 65 -29.26 17.78 -13.47
CA ARG A 65 -28.50 18.63 -14.39
C ARG A 65 -28.75 18.27 -15.86
N ALA A 66 -28.80 16.98 -16.18
CA ALA A 66 -29.14 16.50 -17.53
C ALA A 66 -30.59 16.86 -17.91
N GLU A 67 -31.53 16.80 -16.96
CA GLU A 67 -32.91 17.24 -17.16
C GLU A 67 -33.01 18.76 -17.40
N ALA A 68 -32.24 19.55 -16.65
CA ALA A 68 -32.16 21.00 -16.84
C ALA A 68 -31.60 21.37 -18.22
N GLU A 69 -30.57 20.67 -18.69
CA GLU A 69 -29.99 20.87 -20.02
C GLU A 69 -30.98 20.51 -21.14
N GLN A 70 -31.74 19.42 -21.01
CA GLN A 70 -32.79 19.06 -21.97
C GLN A 70 -33.96 20.07 -21.99
N LYS A 71 -34.28 20.68 -20.86
CA LYS A 71 -35.37 21.65 -20.72
C LYS A 71 -34.95 23.09 -20.97
N ALA A 72 -33.66 23.36 -21.17
CA ALA A 72 -33.16 24.69 -21.51
C ALA A 72 -33.70 25.22 -22.86
N GLU A 73 -34.13 24.32 -23.76
CA GLU A 73 -34.77 24.67 -25.04
C GLU A 73 -36.31 24.80 -24.95
N ALA A 74 -36.91 24.54 -23.78
CA ALA A 74 -38.36 24.58 -23.55
C ALA A 74 -38.87 26.00 -23.18
N SER A 75 -40.11 26.10 -22.70
CA SER A 75 -40.67 27.38 -22.24
C SER A 75 -39.82 27.97 -21.09
N PRO A 76 -39.61 29.30 -21.01
CA PRO A 76 -38.77 29.92 -19.97
C PRO A 76 -39.19 29.61 -18.53
N GLU A 77 -40.47 29.28 -18.30
CA GLU A 77 -40.98 28.84 -17.00
C GLU A 77 -40.52 27.41 -16.64
N GLU A 78 -40.42 26.52 -17.64
CA GLU A 78 -39.99 25.13 -17.46
C GLU A 78 -38.46 25.02 -17.31
N ALA A 79 -37.71 25.86 -18.02
CA ALA A 79 -36.27 25.96 -17.88
C ALA A 79 -35.85 26.43 -16.47
N ALA A 80 -36.47 27.50 -15.97
CA ALA A 80 -36.20 28.02 -14.62
C ALA A 80 -36.57 27.01 -13.52
N ALA A 81 -37.66 26.25 -13.70
CA ALA A 81 -38.06 25.22 -12.74
C ALA A 81 -37.11 24.00 -12.74
N ALA A 82 -36.50 23.67 -13.87
CA ALA A 82 -35.54 22.58 -13.98
C ALA A 82 -34.15 22.97 -13.44
N GLU A 83 -33.71 24.21 -13.69
CA GLU A 83 -32.47 24.77 -13.15
C GLU A 83 -32.51 24.85 -11.61
N ALA A 84 -33.62 25.33 -11.04
CA ALA A 84 -33.81 25.37 -9.59
C ALA A 84 -33.82 23.98 -8.92
N ARG A 85 -34.24 22.93 -9.65
CA ARG A 85 -34.17 21.53 -9.16
C ARG A 85 -32.76 20.97 -9.24
N ALA A 86 -32.00 21.33 -10.28
CA ALA A 86 -30.59 20.96 -10.39
C ALA A 86 -29.77 21.60 -9.27
N GLU A 87 -29.98 22.89 -8.98
CA GLU A 87 -29.31 23.58 -7.87
C GLU A 87 -29.67 22.98 -6.49
N ASP A 88 -30.93 22.58 -6.27
CA ASP A 88 -31.35 21.93 -5.02
C ASP A 88 -30.76 20.51 -4.86
N ALA A 89 -30.61 19.78 -5.97
CA ALA A 89 -29.98 18.46 -5.99
C ALA A 89 -28.46 18.53 -5.79
N GLU A 90 -27.79 19.50 -6.42
CA GLU A 90 -26.36 19.77 -6.18
C GLU A 90 -26.09 20.14 -4.71
N ARG A 91 -26.93 20.98 -4.10
CA ARG A 91 -26.80 21.31 -2.67
C ARG A 91 -26.92 20.08 -1.77
N LYS A 92 -27.83 19.15 -2.10
CA LYS A 92 -27.99 17.89 -1.35
C LYS A 92 -26.80 16.95 -1.54
N ALA A 93 -26.20 16.92 -2.73
CA ALA A 93 -24.99 16.15 -2.99
C ALA A 93 -23.81 16.70 -2.18
N ASP A 94 -23.62 18.03 -2.16
CA ASP A 94 -22.59 18.68 -1.35
C ASP A 94 -22.78 18.40 0.16
N GLU A 95 -24.02 18.49 0.67
CA GLU A 95 -24.35 18.14 2.07
C GLU A 95 -24.03 16.66 2.38
N ALA A 96 -24.32 15.74 1.45
CA ALA A 96 -24.04 14.32 1.62
C ALA A 96 -22.53 13.99 1.60
N ILE A 97 -21.75 14.71 0.78
CA ILE A 97 -20.29 14.59 0.74
C ILE A 97 -19.66 15.10 2.05
N GLU A 98 -20.18 16.19 2.62
CA GLU A 98 -19.72 16.65 3.94
C GLU A 98 -20.04 15.63 5.05
N GLU A 99 -21.22 14.98 5.00
CA GLU A 99 -21.57 13.89 5.93
C GLU A 99 -20.65 12.66 5.78
N GLU A 100 -20.31 12.29 4.54
CA GLU A 100 -19.37 11.20 4.24
C GLU A 100 -17.98 11.48 4.82
N LEU A 101 -17.45 12.67 4.59
CA LEU A 101 -16.13 13.08 5.09
C LEU A 101 -16.10 13.06 6.62
N ALA A 102 -17.15 13.56 7.28
CA ALA A 102 -17.28 13.52 8.73
C ALA A 102 -17.37 12.08 9.28
N ALA A 103 -18.10 11.19 8.58
CA ALA A 103 -18.21 9.79 8.96
C ALA A 103 -16.88 9.03 8.79
N LYS A 104 -16.13 9.31 7.71
CA LYS A 104 -14.78 8.74 7.48
C LYS A 104 -13.78 9.21 8.52
N GLU A 105 -13.80 10.47 8.92
CA GLU A 105 -12.95 11.00 10.00
C GLU A 105 -13.27 10.33 11.35
N LYS A 106 -14.57 10.18 11.67
CA LYS A 106 -15.03 9.48 12.88
C LYS A 106 -14.60 8.01 12.90
N ALA A 107 -14.70 7.31 11.75
CA ALA A 107 -14.25 5.92 11.63
C ALA A 107 -12.74 5.77 11.78
N GLU A 108 -11.95 6.69 11.22
CA GLU A 108 -10.49 6.71 11.39
C GLU A 108 -10.08 6.96 12.85
N ALA A 109 -10.77 7.87 13.54
CA ALA A 109 -10.56 8.15 14.96
C ALA A 109 -10.87 6.90 15.82
N ALA A 110 -12.02 6.27 15.61
CA ALA A 110 -12.41 5.06 16.33
C ALA A 110 -11.43 3.89 16.10
N ARG A 111 -10.92 3.73 14.87
CA ARG A 111 -9.89 2.73 14.56
C ARG A 111 -8.59 2.96 15.33
N LYS A 112 -8.13 4.21 15.42
CA LYS A 112 -6.93 4.57 16.20
C LYS A 112 -7.12 4.33 17.70
N GLU A 113 -8.31 4.59 18.22
CA GLU A 113 -8.64 4.30 19.62
C GLU A 113 -8.69 2.79 19.91
N ALA A 114 -9.21 1.99 18.99
CA ALA A 114 -9.22 0.53 19.09
C ALA A 114 -7.79 -0.05 19.08
N GLU A 115 -6.92 0.42 18.16
CA GLU A 115 -5.52 0.00 18.08
C GLU A 115 -4.76 0.36 19.37
N ALA A 116 -4.96 1.57 19.90
CA ALA A 116 -4.36 2.00 21.17
C ALA A 116 -4.87 1.19 22.39
N ALA A 117 -6.15 0.79 22.37
CA ALA A 117 -6.73 -0.05 23.43
C ALA A 117 -6.21 -1.49 23.38
N GLU A 118 -6.01 -2.05 22.18
CA GLU A 118 -5.39 -3.36 21.98
C GLU A 118 -3.93 -3.36 22.47
N GLU A 119 -3.15 -2.33 22.15
CA GLU A 119 -1.78 -2.19 22.63
C GLU A 119 -1.69 -2.10 24.18
N ASP A 120 -2.60 -1.34 24.82
CA ASP A 120 -2.67 -1.24 26.29
C ASP A 120 -3.08 -2.58 26.93
N ALA A 121 -4.01 -3.32 26.31
CA ALA A 121 -4.42 -4.65 26.76
C ALA A 121 -3.26 -5.66 26.68
N VAL A 122 -2.52 -5.67 25.56
CA VAL A 122 -1.33 -6.53 25.37
C VAL A 122 -0.23 -6.17 26.38
N ALA A 123 0.01 -4.89 26.63
CA ALA A 123 1.01 -4.42 27.59
C ALA A 123 0.67 -4.83 29.03
N LYS A 124 -0.60 -4.70 29.44
CA LYS A 124 -1.07 -5.08 30.77
C LYS A 124 -1.14 -6.60 30.95
N GLY A 125 -1.55 -7.34 29.93
CA GLY A 125 -1.50 -8.81 29.94
C GLY A 125 -0.08 -9.36 30.11
N LYS A 126 0.91 -8.73 29.47
CA LYS A 126 2.34 -9.10 29.63
C LYS A 126 2.88 -8.79 31.03
N LYS A 127 2.41 -7.72 31.68
CA LYS A 127 2.75 -7.38 33.07
C LYS A 127 2.07 -8.31 34.09
N ALA A 128 0.81 -8.68 33.88
CA ALA A 128 0.11 -9.63 34.75
C ALA A 128 0.75 -11.03 34.72
N ASN A 129 1.33 -11.44 33.59
CA ASN A 129 2.04 -12.71 33.44
C ASN A 129 3.52 -12.67 33.91
N ALA A 130 4.03 -11.49 34.27
CA ALA A 130 5.37 -11.31 34.79
C ALA A 130 5.36 -11.22 36.33
N GLY A 131 5.06 -12.34 37.00
CA GLY A 131 5.27 -12.47 38.45
C GLY A 131 6.77 -12.50 38.82
N PRO A 132 7.15 -12.09 40.05
CA PRO A 132 8.55 -11.91 40.40
C PRO A 132 9.23 -13.28 40.58
N GLY A 133 10.13 -13.60 39.65
CA GLY A 133 11.13 -14.65 39.81
C GLY A 133 10.82 -15.98 39.14
N LYS A 134 11.34 -16.18 37.92
CA LYS A 134 11.97 -17.45 37.53
C LYS A 134 12.91 -17.25 36.35
N SER A 135 14.19 -17.51 36.61
CA SER A 135 15.25 -17.62 35.62
C SER A 135 15.09 -18.87 34.76
N ALA A 136 15.60 -18.79 33.54
CA ALA A 136 16.08 -19.83 32.64
C ALA A 136 15.98 -21.31 33.08
N GLY A 137 15.39 -22.13 32.21
CA GLY A 137 15.51 -23.60 32.25
C GLY A 137 14.32 -24.30 31.61
N ASP A 138 14.61 -25.15 30.62
CA ASP A 138 13.74 -25.99 29.78
C ASP A 138 12.49 -26.62 30.44
N ASP A 139 11.38 -26.69 29.69
CA ASP A 139 10.70 -27.97 29.41
C ASP A 139 9.55 -27.83 28.40
N LYS A 140 9.55 -28.75 27.42
CA LYS A 140 8.41 -29.04 26.52
C LYS A 140 7.30 -29.72 27.32
N ALA A 141 6.05 -29.24 27.24
CA ALA A 141 4.85 -30.08 27.10
C ALA A 141 3.56 -29.28 26.86
N GLY A 142 2.97 -29.54 25.70
CA GLY A 142 1.57 -29.39 25.28
C GLY A 142 0.56 -28.59 26.11
N LYS A 143 -0.01 -27.57 25.47
CA LYS A 143 -1.46 -27.30 25.55
C LYS A 143 -1.97 -26.83 24.20
N LYS A 144 -2.66 -27.74 23.49
CA LYS A 144 -3.52 -27.41 22.33
C LYS A 144 -4.60 -26.45 22.82
N LYS A 145 -4.64 -25.22 22.29
CA LYS A 145 -5.86 -24.39 22.23
C LYS A 145 -6.22 -24.24 20.77
N LYS A 146 -7.40 -24.76 20.40
CA LYS A 146 -8.10 -24.46 19.16
C LYS A 146 -8.27 -22.94 19.08
N LYS A 147 -7.71 -22.29 18.05
CA LYS A 147 -8.27 -21.03 17.55
C LYS A 147 -9.23 -21.42 16.42
N SER A 148 -10.51 -21.32 16.74
CA SER A 148 -11.62 -21.32 15.80
C SER A 148 -11.47 -20.12 14.86
N ALA A 149 -11.59 -20.39 13.56
CA ALA A 149 -11.78 -19.38 12.54
C ALA A 149 -13.08 -18.60 12.79
N PRO A 150 -13.17 -17.31 12.43
CA PRO A 150 -14.46 -16.65 12.29
C PRO A 150 -15.22 -17.21 11.07
N PRO A 151 -16.56 -17.21 11.09
CA PRO A 151 -17.38 -17.94 10.14
C PRO A 151 -17.41 -17.23 8.78
N VAL A 152 -17.31 -18.03 7.71
CA VAL A 152 -17.70 -17.63 6.36
C VAL A 152 -19.21 -17.45 6.36
N GLU A 153 -19.65 -16.21 6.22
CA GLU A 153 -21.06 -15.86 6.00
C GLU A 153 -21.36 -15.99 4.49
N GLU A 154 -22.35 -16.84 4.20
CA GLU A 154 -22.88 -17.14 2.88
C GLU A 154 -23.87 -16.04 2.48
N VAL A 155 -23.47 -15.17 1.54
CA VAL A 155 -24.41 -14.33 0.77
C VAL A 155 -24.43 -14.82 -0.66
N ALA A 156 -25.51 -15.50 -1.00
CA ALA A 156 -25.85 -15.93 -2.35
C ALA A 156 -26.55 -14.82 -3.14
N ALA A 157 -26.40 -14.92 -4.48
CA ALA A 157 -27.04 -14.19 -5.58
C ALA A 157 -26.23 -13.00 -6.14
N ALA A 158 -25.97 -12.86 -7.44
CA ALA A 158 -26.29 -13.67 -8.61
C ALA A 158 -25.26 -13.36 -9.70
N ALA A 159 -24.55 -14.37 -10.20
CA ALA A 159 -23.66 -14.25 -11.36
C ALA A 159 -24.31 -14.94 -12.56
N THR A 160 -24.60 -14.15 -13.60
CA THR A 160 -25.00 -14.66 -14.91
C THR A 160 -23.84 -15.51 -15.48
N PRO A 161 -24.08 -16.73 -16.01
CA PRO A 161 -22.98 -17.57 -16.48
C PRO A 161 -22.39 -17.02 -17.79
N LEU A 162 -21.10 -16.65 -17.75
CA LEU A 162 -20.30 -16.50 -18.96
C LEU A 162 -20.24 -17.85 -19.71
N PRO A 163 -20.27 -17.84 -21.05
CA PRO A 163 -20.39 -19.06 -21.84
C PRO A 163 -19.17 -19.98 -21.67
N ALA A 164 -19.47 -21.27 -21.67
CA ALA A 164 -18.57 -22.39 -21.43
C ALA A 164 -17.18 -22.21 -22.07
N ALA A 165 -16.15 -22.27 -21.21
CA ALA A 165 -14.78 -22.47 -21.61
C ALA A 165 -14.71 -23.68 -22.55
N ARG A 166 -14.22 -23.43 -23.76
CA ARG A 166 -13.92 -24.46 -24.74
C ARG A 166 -12.97 -25.45 -24.08
N SER A 167 -13.39 -26.69 -23.95
CA SER A 167 -12.58 -27.80 -23.44
C SER A 167 -11.26 -27.84 -24.20
N VAL A 168 -10.19 -27.32 -23.59
CA VAL A 168 -8.84 -27.63 -24.04
C VAL A 168 -8.61 -29.06 -23.59
N GLU A 169 -8.68 -29.96 -24.56
CA GLU A 169 -8.33 -31.36 -24.40
C GLU A 169 -7.03 -31.49 -23.61
N LYS A 170 -7.05 -32.36 -22.60
CA LYS A 170 -5.83 -32.93 -22.03
C LYS A 170 -5.06 -33.61 -23.15
N HIS A 171 -4.10 -32.91 -23.76
CA HIS A 171 -2.95 -33.57 -24.38
C HIS A 171 -2.04 -33.99 -23.23
N VAL A 172 -2.30 -35.20 -22.75
CA VAL A 172 -1.29 -36.02 -22.08
C VAL A 172 -0.50 -36.65 -23.21
N ASP A 173 0.45 -35.89 -23.74
CA ASP A 173 1.49 -36.42 -24.61
C ASP A 173 2.81 -35.85 -24.10
N ASP A 174 3.64 -36.80 -23.69
CA ASP A 174 5.07 -36.72 -23.40
C ASP A 174 5.53 -35.89 -22.20
N GLU A 175 5.67 -36.63 -21.09
CA GLU A 175 6.73 -36.45 -20.08
C GLU A 175 8.11 -36.67 -20.74
N GLU A 176 8.42 -35.85 -21.76
CA GLU A 176 9.71 -35.82 -22.41
C GLU A 176 10.66 -35.04 -21.52
N ALA A 177 11.77 -35.68 -21.18
CA ALA A 177 12.82 -35.17 -20.31
C ALA A 177 13.08 -33.68 -20.58
N ARG A 178 12.74 -32.82 -19.62
CA ARG A 178 13.17 -31.41 -19.63
C ARG A 178 14.68 -31.42 -19.87
N PRO A 179 15.18 -30.82 -20.97
CA PRO A 179 16.61 -30.78 -21.20
C PRO A 179 17.24 -30.12 -19.97
N ALA A 180 18.25 -30.79 -19.41
CA ALA A 180 19.06 -30.24 -18.32
C ALA A 180 19.44 -28.81 -18.68
N ALA A 181 19.26 -27.90 -17.72
CA ALA A 181 19.54 -26.48 -17.88
C ALA A 181 20.85 -26.30 -18.67
N PRO A 182 20.86 -25.49 -19.74
CA PRO A 182 22.05 -25.30 -20.54
C PRO A 182 23.21 -24.92 -19.63
N ALA A 183 24.36 -25.57 -19.82
CA ALA A 183 25.55 -25.30 -19.01
C ALA A 183 25.85 -23.80 -19.04
N ILE A 184 25.96 -23.20 -17.85
CA ILE A 184 26.27 -21.78 -17.66
C ILE A 184 27.63 -21.50 -18.30
N ILE A 185 27.66 -20.83 -19.45
CA ILE A 185 28.90 -20.34 -20.08
C ILE A 185 29.04 -18.86 -19.71
N GLY A 186 29.57 -18.57 -18.52
CA GLY A 186 29.75 -17.20 -18.05
C GLY A 186 29.94 -17.10 -16.53
N ALA A 187 30.32 -15.93 -16.03
CA ALA A 187 30.25 -15.65 -14.59
C ALA A 187 28.76 -15.63 -14.16
N PRO A 188 28.41 -16.17 -12.98
CA PRO A 188 27.03 -16.15 -12.51
C PRO A 188 26.61 -14.71 -12.22
N TYR A 189 25.52 -14.26 -12.84
CA TYR A 189 24.87 -12.99 -12.50
C TYR A 189 24.23 -13.06 -11.11
N GLY A 190 23.63 -14.21 -10.78
CA GLY A 190 22.98 -14.43 -9.50
C GLY A 190 22.12 -15.70 -9.46
N LEU A 191 21.39 -15.85 -8.36
CA LEU A 191 20.37 -16.89 -8.19
C LEU A 191 18.99 -16.28 -8.35
N MET A 192 18.11 -16.99 -9.03
CA MET A 192 16.74 -16.57 -9.27
C MET A 192 15.76 -17.68 -8.90
N GLY A 193 14.61 -17.32 -8.35
CA GLY A 193 13.50 -18.23 -8.09
C GLY A 193 12.19 -17.48 -8.11
N TYR A 194 11.08 -18.20 -8.24
CA TYR A 194 9.75 -17.59 -8.31
C TYR A 194 8.78 -18.11 -7.26
N PHE A 195 7.76 -17.30 -6.99
CA PHE A 195 6.64 -17.57 -6.09
C PHE A 195 5.34 -17.47 -6.87
N THR A 196 4.30 -18.16 -6.41
CA THR A 196 2.96 -18.12 -7.01
C THR A 196 2.06 -17.07 -6.38
N THR A 197 2.39 -16.58 -5.17
CA THR A 197 1.57 -15.58 -4.48
C THR A 197 2.41 -14.35 -4.12
N PRO A 198 1.81 -13.15 -4.13
CA PRO A 198 2.49 -11.92 -3.74
C PRO A 198 2.82 -11.87 -2.23
N ALA A 199 2.04 -12.56 -1.39
CA ALA A 199 2.29 -12.63 0.04
C ALA A 199 3.57 -13.43 0.36
N ASP A 200 3.79 -14.55 -0.34
CA ASP A 200 5.01 -15.35 -0.18
C ASP A 200 6.24 -14.54 -0.61
N LEU A 201 6.13 -13.80 -1.72
CA LEU A 201 7.18 -12.89 -2.19
C LEU A 201 7.50 -11.82 -1.12
N PHE A 202 6.48 -11.20 -0.54
CA PHE A 202 6.65 -10.15 0.45
C PHE A 202 7.44 -10.64 1.67
N HIS A 203 7.04 -11.79 2.22
CA HIS A 203 7.74 -12.40 3.37
C HIS A 203 9.15 -12.90 3.02
N ALA A 204 9.35 -13.36 1.78
CA ALA A 204 10.68 -13.73 1.29
C ALA A 204 11.60 -12.50 1.20
N CYS A 205 11.12 -11.38 0.67
CA CYS A 205 11.88 -10.11 0.64
C CYS A 205 12.22 -9.61 2.04
N GLU A 206 11.27 -9.66 2.97
CA GLU A 206 11.50 -9.30 4.37
C GLU A 206 12.60 -10.16 5.01
N SER A 207 12.53 -11.48 4.79
CA SER A 207 13.52 -12.43 5.31
C SER A 207 14.90 -12.23 4.68
N LEU A 208 14.99 -11.87 3.40
CA LEU A 208 16.24 -11.57 2.71
C LEU A 208 16.88 -10.27 3.22
N ARG A 209 16.07 -9.24 3.42
CA ARG A 209 16.51 -7.98 4.04
C ARG A 209 17.03 -8.23 5.46
N ASP A 210 16.31 -9.00 6.27
CA ASP A 210 16.69 -9.29 7.65
C ASP A 210 17.91 -10.22 7.74
N ALA A 211 18.08 -11.11 6.77
CA ALA A 211 19.32 -11.87 6.57
C ALA A 211 20.50 -10.97 6.12
N GLY A 212 20.23 -9.73 5.71
CA GLY A 212 21.17 -8.68 5.40
C GLY A 212 21.71 -8.72 3.97
N TYR A 213 20.96 -9.29 3.02
CA TYR A 213 21.21 -9.09 1.59
C TYR A 213 20.83 -7.66 1.21
N VAL A 214 21.65 -7.03 0.37
CA VAL A 214 21.52 -5.64 -0.07
C VAL A 214 21.28 -5.54 -1.58
N HIS A 215 21.84 -6.47 -2.35
CA HIS A 215 21.75 -6.53 -3.81
C HIS A 215 20.86 -7.68 -4.25
N PHE A 216 19.57 -7.50 -4.04
CA PHE A 216 18.53 -8.35 -4.60
C PHE A 216 17.42 -7.49 -5.19
N ASP A 217 16.69 -8.06 -6.13
CA ASP A 217 15.59 -7.39 -6.83
C ASP A 217 14.38 -8.33 -6.94
N ALA A 218 13.19 -7.75 -6.98
CA ALA A 218 11.93 -8.47 -7.08
C ALA A 218 11.20 -8.07 -8.37
N HIS A 219 10.89 -9.05 -9.22
CA HIS A 219 10.21 -8.84 -10.49
C HIS A 219 8.75 -9.27 -10.33
N THR A 220 7.84 -8.31 -10.39
CA THR A 220 6.40 -8.54 -10.21
C THR A 220 5.62 -8.07 -11.42
N PRO A 221 4.54 -8.77 -11.81
CA PRO A 221 3.72 -8.37 -12.96
C PRO A 221 2.93 -7.08 -12.70
N PHE A 222 2.67 -6.78 -11.43
CA PHE A 222 1.98 -5.56 -10.98
C PHE A 222 2.64 -5.01 -9.70
N PRO A 223 2.35 -3.75 -9.33
CA PRO A 223 2.87 -3.16 -8.10
C PRO A 223 2.31 -3.85 -6.85
N VAL A 224 3.17 -4.44 -6.03
CA VAL A 224 2.78 -5.04 -4.75
C VAL A 224 2.98 -3.98 -3.66
N HIS A 225 1.89 -3.57 -3.01
CA HIS A 225 1.92 -2.52 -2.00
C HIS A 225 2.88 -2.85 -0.84
N GLY A 226 3.79 -1.94 -0.54
CA GLY A 226 4.71 -2.07 0.60
C GLY A 226 5.93 -2.96 0.32
N LEU A 227 6.06 -3.51 -0.89
CA LEU A 227 7.23 -4.31 -1.28
C LEU A 227 8.53 -3.50 -1.14
N GLU A 228 8.49 -2.20 -1.38
CA GLU A 228 9.65 -1.30 -1.22
C GLU A 228 10.13 -1.25 0.23
N LYS A 229 9.19 -1.28 1.21
CA LYS A 229 9.51 -1.32 2.64
C LYS A 229 10.01 -2.72 3.05
N ALA A 230 9.42 -3.78 2.49
CA ALA A 230 9.90 -5.15 2.70
C ALA A 230 11.34 -5.33 2.19
N MET A 231 11.68 -4.75 1.04
CA MET A 231 13.03 -4.76 0.47
C MET A 231 13.99 -3.79 1.17
N GLY A 232 13.49 -2.82 1.93
CA GLY A 232 14.32 -1.80 2.58
C GLY A 232 14.86 -0.73 1.61
N LEU A 233 14.13 -0.46 0.53
CA LEU A 233 14.50 0.55 -0.45
C LEU A 233 14.32 1.97 0.11
N LYS A 234 15.19 2.88 -0.33
CA LYS A 234 15.11 4.30 0.01
C LYS A 234 14.16 5.01 -0.95
N ALA A 235 13.58 6.12 -0.50
CA ALA A 235 12.78 6.99 -1.36
C ALA A 235 13.56 7.42 -2.61
N SER A 236 12.88 7.44 -3.76
CA SER A 236 13.47 7.84 -5.03
C SER A 236 13.86 9.32 -5.02
N ARG A 237 14.98 9.64 -5.69
CA ARG A 237 15.41 11.04 -5.90
C ARG A 237 14.68 11.71 -7.08
N LEU A 238 13.86 10.96 -7.82
CA LEU A 238 13.14 11.41 -9.01
C LEU A 238 12.33 12.71 -8.78
N PRO A 239 11.57 12.90 -7.69
CA PRO A 239 10.78 14.12 -7.48
C PRO A 239 11.62 15.39 -7.46
N TRP A 240 12.87 15.31 -6.98
CA TRP A 240 13.77 16.47 -6.91
C TRP A 240 14.25 16.90 -8.30
N PHE A 241 14.46 15.95 -9.21
CA PHE A 241 14.78 16.25 -10.61
C PHE A 241 13.57 16.85 -11.33
N VAL A 242 12.37 16.32 -11.10
CA VAL A 242 11.13 16.88 -11.68
C VAL A 242 10.90 18.31 -11.20
N LEU A 243 11.12 18.59 -9.91
CA LEU A 243 11.03 19.94 -9.35
C LEU A 243 12.02 20.90 -10.03
N LEU A 244 13.27 20.47 -10.24
CA LEU A 244 14.27 21.27 -10.95
C LEU A 244 13.84 21.52 -12.40
N GLY A 245 13.30 20.50 -13.08
CA GLY A 245 12.72 20.62 -14.42
C GLY A 245 11.60 21.66 -14.48
N GLY A 246 10.63 21.58 -13.57
CA GLY A 246 9.56 22.57 -13.46
C GLY A 246 10.07 23.98 -13.19
N PHE A 247 11.05 24.15 -12.31
CA PHE A 247 11.67 25.45 -12.04
C PHE A 247 12.37 26.04 -13.28
N THR A 248 13.05 25.21 -14.07
CA THR A 248 13.63 25.64 -15.35
C THR A 248 12.55 26.01 -16.36
N GLY A 249 11.43 25.27 -16.41
CA GLY A 249 10.28 25.58 -17.25
C GLY A 249 9.65 26.92 -16.89
N LEU A 250 9.36 27.16 -15.62
CA LEU A 250 8.84 28.44 -15.13
C LEU A 250 9.78 29.60 -15.45
N SER A 251 11.08 29.43 -15.17
CA SER A 251 12.09 30.45 -15.45
C SER A 251 12.18 30.77 -16.94
N SER A 252 12.08 29.74 -17.80
CA SER A 252 12.09 29.90 -19.25
C SER A 252 10.83 30.63 -19.76
N ALA A 253 9.68 30.37 -19.15
CA ALA A 253 8.41 31.00 -19.51
C ALA A 253 8.41 32.50 -19.16
N ILE A 254 8.89 32.84 -17.96
CA ILE A 254 9.05 34.24 -17.53
C ILE A 254 10.05 34.95 -18.42
N ALA A 255 11.20 34.32 -18.70
CA ALA A 255 12.22 34.89 -19.58
C ALA A 255 11.69 35.13 -20.99
N LEU A 256 10.93 34.19 -21.55
CA LEU A 256 10.32 34.30 -22.88
C LEU A 256 9.26 35.41 -22.94
N ALA A 257 8.37 35.48 -21.94
CA ALA A 257 7.34 36.51 -21.88
C ALA A 257 7.96 37.90 -21.70
N TRP A 258 8.98 38.03 -20.84
CA TRP A 258 9.72 39.27 -20.67
C TRP A 258 10.47 39.67 -21.95
N TYR A 259 11.15 38.73 -22.59
CA TYR A 259 11.92 38.99 -23.81
C TYR A 259 11.04 39.51 -24.94
N THR A 260 9.91 38.84 -25.21
CA THR A 260 9.03 39.21 -26.33
C THR A 260 8.29 40.52 -26.09
N GLN A 261 7.76 40.74 -24.88
CA GLN A 261 6.87 41.87 -24.60
C GLN A 261 7.56 43.12 -24.06
N ALA A 262 8.72 42.97 -23.40
CA ALA A 262 9.43 44.11 -22.81
C ALA A 262 10.67 44.52 -23.61
N TYR A 263 11.36 43.56 -24.25
CA TYR A 263 12.64 43.82 -24.90
C TYR A 263 12.56 43.90 -26.43
N ASP A 264 12.08 42.84 -27.08
CA ASP A 264 12.16 42.71 -28.55
C ASP A 264 11.08 43.54 -29.26
N TYR A 265 9.81 43.35 -28.90
CA TYR A 265 8.71 44.02 -29.59
C TYR A 265 7.55 44.41 -28.66
N PRO A 266 7.69 45.52 -27.90
CA PRO A 266 6.65 45.96 -26.98
C PRO A 266 5.41 46.43 -27.73
N LEU A 267 4.35 45.61 -27.67
CA LEU A 267 3.05 45.91 -28.26
C LEU A 267 2.10 46.53 -27.23
N SER A 268 1.60 47.73 -27.53
CA SER A 268 0.50 48.33 -26.76
C SER A 268 -0.84 47.85 -27.32
N ILE A 269 -1.37 46.78 -26.73
CA ILE A 269 -2.67 46.22 -27.10
C ILE A 269 -3.71 46.67 -26.07
N SER A 270 -4.77 47.35 -26.52
CA SER A 270 -5.87 47.81 -25.66
C SER A 270 -5.44 48.75 -24.51
N GLY A 271 -4.34 49.49 -24.69
CA GLY A 271 -3.86 50.48 -23.70
C GLY A 271 -3.34 49.90 -22.38
N LYS A 272 -3.17 48.57 -22.30
CA LYS A 272 -2.62 47.89 -21.12
C LYS A 272 -1.09 48.01 -21.07
N LEU A 273 -0.51 47.87 -19.87
CA LEU A 273 0.95 47.81 -19.74
C LEU A 273 1.50 46.66 -20.61
N PRO A 274 2.63 46.87 -21.31
CA PRO A 274 3.18 45.88 -22.24
C PRO A 274 3.48 44.53 -21.58
N PHE A 275 3.80 44.53 -20.28
CA PHE A 275 3.99 43.33 -19.47
C PHE A 275 3.01 43.27 -18.30
N SER A 276 1.99 42.42 -18.41
CA SER A 276 1.04 42.07 -17.33
C SER A 276 1.14 40.59 -17.05
N TYR A 277 1.74 40.22 -15.91
CA TYR A 277 2.04 38.82 -15.58
C TYR A 277 0.77 37.95 -15.52
N GLN A 278 -0.38 38.54 -15.19
CA GLN A 278 -1.67 37.85 -15.06
C GLN A 278 -2.10 37.17 -16.38
N VAL A 279 -1.85 37.82 -17.52
CA VAL A 279 -2.21 37.27 -18.84
C VAL A 279 -1.30 36.10 -19.23
N PHE A 280 -0.08 36.04 -18.68
CA PHE A 280 0.91 35.00 -18.97
C PHE A 280 0.84 33.82 -18.00
N VAL A 281 0.00 33.86 -16.96
CA VAL A 281 -0.14 32.74 -16.00
C VAL A 281 -0.44 31.40 -16.70
N PRO A 282 -1.36 31.32 -17.69
CA PRO A 282 -1.56 30.06 -18.41
C PRO A 282 -0.29 29.58 -19.12
N ILE A 283 0.48 30.47 -19.73
CA ILE A 283 1.73 30.12 -20.41
C ILE A 283 2.79 29.64 -19.42
N PHE A 284 2.90 30.30 -18.26
CA PHE A 284 3.82 29.89 -17.19
C PHE A 284 3.48 28.50 -16.67
N PHE A 285 2.18 28.22 -16.48
CA PHE A 285 1.68 26.92 -16.04
C PHE A 285 2.02 25.82 -17.06
N GLU A 286 1.68 26.02 -18.34
CA GLU A 286 1.92 25.04 -19.40
C GLU A 286 3.41 24.72 -19.58
N LEU A 287 4.28 25.74 -19.60
CA LEU A 287 5.73 25.50 -19.72
C LEU A 287 6.30 24.81 -18.48
N THR A 288 5.79 25.12 -17.29
CA THR A 288 6.21 24.43 -16.06
C THR A 288 5.88 22.95 -16.14
N ILE A 289 4.65 22.60 -16.55
CA ILE A 289 4.22 21.20 -16.67
C ILE A 289 4.96 20.49 -17.80
N LEU A 290 5.14 21.12 -18.96
CA LEU A 290 5.85 20.56 -20.09
C LEU A 290 7.28 20.15 -19.72
N PHE A 291 8.05 21.05 -19.10
CA PHE A 291 9.42 20.76 -18.68
C PHE A 291 9.46 19.75 -17.52
N SER A 292 8.48 19.77 -16.60
CA SER A 292 8.36 18.77 -15.53
C SER A 292 8.12 17.37 -16.09
N ALA A 293 7.19 17.23 -17.04
CA ALA A 293 6.85 15.97 -17.67
C ALA A 293 8.02 15.41 -18.51
N LEU A 294 8.68 16.26 -19.30
CA LEU A 294 9.87 15.86 -20.06
C LEU A 294 11.02 15.42 -19.15
N THR A 295 11.27 16.16 -18.06
CA THR A 295 12.29 15.80 -17.08
C THR A 295 11.95 14.49 -16.39
N CYS A 296 10.69 14.28 -16.01
CA CYS A 296 10.21 13.02 -15.44
C CYS A 296 10.46 11.84 -16.39
N PHE A 297 10.06 11.99 -17.66
CA PHE A 297 10.24 10.96 -18.69
C PHE A 297 11.71 10.57 -18.85
N VAL A 298 12.60 11.55 -19.04
CA VAL A 298 14.04 11.30 -19.20
C VAL A 298 14.65 10.72 -17.92
N ALA A 299 14.24 11.21 -16.75
CA ALA A 299 14.77 10.75 -15.47
C ALA A 299 14.36 9.30 -15.14
N VAL A 300 13.12 8.89 -15.44
CA VAL A 300 12.69 7.49 -15.32
C VAL A 300 13.53 6.61 -16.24
N TRP A 301 13.77 7.04 -17.49
CA TRP A 301 14.61 6.33 -18.42
C TRP A 301 16.04 6.17 -17.91
N ALA A 302 16.62 7.25 -17.37
CA ALA A 302 17.98 7.24 -16.82
C ALA A 302 18.11 6.38 -15.54
N PHE A 303 17.17 6.48 -14.59
CA PHE A 303 17.22 5.72 -13.33
C PHE A 303 16.87 4.25 -13.51
N GLY A 304 15.91 3.94 -14.39
CA GLY A 304 15.56 2.57 -14.78
C GLY A 304 16.58 1.92 -15.70
N LYS A 305 17.65 2.64 -16.11
CA LYS A 305 18.65 2.18 -17.09
C LYS A 305 18.02 1.67 -18.38
N LEU A 306 16.97 2.35 -18.84
CA LEU A 306 16.35 2.08 -20.13
C LEU A 306 17.09 2.93 -21.19
N PRO A 307 17.37 2.41 -22.40
CA PRO A 307 16.98 1.12 -22.98
C PRO A 307 18.00 0.00 -22.70
N THR A 308 17.64 -0.97 -21.86
CA THR A 308 18.39 -2.22 -21.73
C THR A 308 17.70 -3.29 -22.58
N PHE A 309 18.30 -3.66 -23.71
CA PHE A 309 17.70 -4.64 -24.64
C PHE A 309 17.78 -6.09 -24.15
N SER A 310 18.79 -6.41 -23.34
CA SER A 310 18.96 -7.74 -22.74
C SER A 310 19.43 -7.56 -21.31
N HIS A 311 18.66 -8.11 -20.37
CA HIS A 311 19.04 -8.18 -18.97
C HIS A 311 19.28 -9.65 -18.61
N PRO A 312 20.35 -9.99 -17.85
CA PRO A 312 20.68 -11.39 -17.51
C PRO A 312 19.51 -12.18 -16.90
N THR A 313 18.64 -11.54 -16.11
CA THR A 313 17.44 -12.17 -15.54
C THR A 313 16.50 -12.78 -16.58
N MET A 314 16.53 -12.30 -17.83
CA MET A 314 15.71 -12.83 -18.94
C MET A 314 16.19 -14.19 -19.45
N THR A 315 17.39 -14.65 -19.06
CA THR A 315 17.92 -15.97 -19.42
C THR A 315 17.21 -17.10 -18.66
N HIS A 316 16.52 -16.80 -17.56
CA HIS A 316 15.78 -17.82 -16.81
C HIS A 316 14.60 -18.36 -17.66
N PRO A 317 14.44 -19.69 -17.83
CA PRO A 317 13.46 -20.26 -18.75
C PRO A 317 12.01 -19.91 -18.39
N ALA A 318 11.71 -19.75 -17.10
CA ALA A 318 10.40 -19.34 -16.62
C ALA A 318 10.19 -17.81 -16.59
N PHE A 319 11.19 -16.97 -16.91
CA PHE A 319 11.09 -15.51 -16.80
C PHE A 319 9.91 -14.88 -17.57
N PRO A 320 9.44 -15.40 -18.73
CA PRO A 320 8.24 -14.86 -19.37
C PRO A 320 6.99 -14.82 -18.47
N ARG A 321 6.95 -15.65 -17.42
CA ARG A 321 5.87 -15.65 -16.43
C ARG A 321 5.93 -14.47 -15.45
N ALA A 322 7.06 -13.76 -15.39
CA ALA A 322 7.23 -12.60 -14.50
C ALA A 322 6.25 -11.46 -14.82
N THR A 323 5.74 -11.43 -16.05
CA THR A 323 4.75 -10.45 -16.52
C THR A 323 3.31 -10.98 -16.51
N ASP A 324 3.10 -12.27 -16.20
CA ASP A 324 1.79 -12.93 -16.25
C ASP A 324 1.34 -13.34 -14.84
N ASP A 325 1.84 -14.47 -14.33
CA ASP A 325 1.31 -15.10 -13.12
C ASP A 325 2.33 -15.33 -12.00
N ALA A 326 3.63 -15.17 -12.25
CA ALA A 326 4.69 -15.52 -11.31
C ALA A 326 5.46 -14.31 -10.79
N PHE A 327 5.87 -14.39 -9.52
CA PHE A 327 6.62 -13.33 -8.83
C PHE A 327 8.05 -13.79 -8.61
N PHE A 328 9.04 -13.11 -9.19
CA PHE A 328 10.43 -13.56 -9.11
C PHE A 328 11.23 -12.76 -8.09
N ILE A 329 12.22 -13.40 -7.49
CA ILE A 329 13.32 -12.76 -6.76
C ILE A 329 14.63 -13.14 -7.44
N SER A 330 15.48 -12.15 -7.69
CA SER A 330 16.85 -12.33 -8.14
C SER A 330 17.82 -11.80 -7.09
N VAL A 331 18.71 -12.65 -6.58
CA VAL A 331 19.81 -12.26 -5.69
C VAL A 331 21.09 -12.20 -6.52
N GLU A 332 21.69 -11.01 -6.62
CA GLU A 332 22.86 -10.79 -7.46
C GLU A 332 24.14 -11.31 -6.81
N ALA A 333 25.04 -11.86 -7.62
CA ALA A 333 26.34 -12.36 -7.16
C ALA A 333 27.29 -11.25 -6.65
N ARG A 334 26.95 -9.98 -6.90
CA ARG A 334 27.67 -8.81 -6.37
C ARG A 334 27.43 -8.57 -4.88
N ASP A 335 26.46 -9.25 -4.27
CA ASP A 335 26.17 -9.07 -2.85
C ASP A 335 27.32 -9.58 -1.95
N PRO A 336 27.76 -8.83 -0.94
CA PRO A 336 28.81 -9.29 -0.01
C PRO A 336 28.49 -10.59 0.74
N LYS A 337 27.20 -10.91 0.92
CA LYS A 337 26.73 -12.15 1.56
C LYS A 337 26.34 -13.24 0.56
N TYR A 338 26.51 -13.00 -0.73
CA TYR A 338 26.19 -14.01 -1.73
C TYR A 338 27.14 -15.21 -1.63
N ASP A 339 26.55 -16.39 -1.44
CA ASP A 339 27.21 -17.66 -1.65
C ASP A 339 26.20 -18.62 -2.29
N ALA A 340 26.56 -19.16 -3.45
CA ALA A 340 25.62 -19.91 -4.30
C ALA A 340 24.92 -21.06 -3.53
N GLY A 341 25.64 -21.73 -2.62
CA GLY A 341 25.08 -22.82 -1.82
C GLY A 341 24.12 -22.35 -0.74
N SER A 342 24.54 -21.38 0.09
CA SER A 342 23.74 -20.89 1.21
C SER A 342 22.55 -20.04 0.76
N THR A 343 22.72 -19.20 -0.26
CA THR A 343 21.64 -18.39 -0.85
C THR A 343 20.58 -19.29 -1.50
N ARG A 344 20.98 -20.34 -2.23
CA ARG A 344 20.02 -21.33 -2.79
C ARG A 344 19.19 -21.99 -1.69
N ARG A 345 19.84 -22.49 -0.63
CA ARG A 345 19.14 -23.10 0.51
C ARG A 345 18.20 -22.14 1.22
N LEU A 346 18.58 -20.87 1.30
CA LEU A 346 17.74 -19.83 1.88
C LEU A 346 16.49 -19.61 1.02
N LEU A 347 16.64 -19.45 -0.29
CA LEU A 347 15.51 -19.28 -1.22
C LEU A 347 14.57 -20.49 -1.19
N GLU A 348 15.11 -21.71 -1.22
CA GLU A 348 14.33 -22.96 -1.10
C GLU A 348 13.57 -23.02 0.23
N LYS A 349 14.20 -22.60 1.34
CA LYS A 349 13.55 -22.55 2.65
C LYS A 349 12.41 -21.52 2.71
N LEU A 350 12.52 -20.43 1.97
CA LEU A 350 11.50 -19.39 1.86
C LEU A 350 10.33 -19.79 0.96
N GLY A 351 10.40 -20.96 0.28
CA GLY A 351 9.35 -21.46 -0.59
C GLY A 351 9.51 -21.07 -2.06
N ALA A 352 10.71 -20.60 -2.47
CA ALA A 352 10.97 -20.30 -3.87
C ALA A 352 10.93 -21.58 -4.72
N LEU A 353 10.18 -21.51 -5.81
CA LEU A 353 10.09 -22.55 -6.82
C LEU A 353 11.15 -22.32 -7.92
N ASP A 354 11.66 -23.42 -8.46
CA ASP A 354 12.60 -23.44 -9.59
C ASP A 354 13.83 -22.53 -9.39
N VAL A 355 14.57 -22.74 -8.30
CA VAL A 355 15.77 -21.95 -8.01
C VAL A 355 16.88 -22.31 -9.00
N GLN A 356 17.24 -21.38 -9.88
CA GLN A 356 18.27 -21.55 -10.91
C GLN A 356 19.33 -20.46 -10.83
N GLU A 357 20.55 -20.81 -11.24
CA GLU A 357 21.62 -19.84 -11.44
C GLU A 357 21.43 -19.19 -12.81
N VAL A 358 21.54 -17.86 -12.84
CA VAL A 358 21.39 -17.07 -14.06
C VAL A 358 22.77 -16.60 -14.50
N ALA A 359 23.11 -16.86 -15.76
CA ALA A 359 24.38 -16.46 -16.37
C ALA A 359 24.37 -14.96 -16.73
N GLN A 360 25.53 -14.31 -16.63
CA GLN A 360 25.72 -12.92 -17.05
C GLN A 360 25.82 -12.77 -18.57
#